data_AF-A0A914LQQ5-F1
#
_entry.id   AF-A0A914LQQ5-F1
#
_cell.length_a   1.000
_cell.length_b   1.000
_cell.length_c   1.000
_cell.angle_alpha   90.00
_cell.angle_beta   90.00
_cell.angle_gamma   90.00
#
_symmetry.space_group_name_H-M   'P 1'
#
loop_
_entity.id
_entity.type
_entity.pdbx_description
1 polymer ?
#
loop_
_entity_poly.entity_id
_entity_poly.type
_entity_poly.pdbx_seq_one_letter_code
_entity_poly.pdbx_strand_id
1 'polypeptide(L)'
;MSSNLSTEDDSKLKQLCFNLTHFQRTDFDSVRFVNFSRKRATLAQLHSDLRIYLRYLQNSMIELINDDYADFVNLSSGLAALRDSVDKVKNNIQVCF
;
A
#
# COMPACT_ATOMS: atom_id res chain seq x y z
N MET A 1 -14.25 -3.40 -7.94
CA MET A 1 -13.51 -3.97 -9.09
C MET A 1 -12.07 -3.50 -9.02
N SER A 2 -11.22 -4.16 -8.22
CA SER A 2 -9.75 -4.00 -8.19
C SER A 2 -9.19 -5.14 -7.32
N SER A 3 -8.93 -6.30 -7.91
CA SER A 3 -8.32 -7.41 -7.17
C SER A 3 -7.45 -8.31 -8.05
N ASN A 4 -7.12 -7.87 -9.27
CA ASN A 4 -6.34 -8.65 -10.23
C ASN A 4 -4.91 -8.14 -10.43
N LEU A 5 -4.49 -7.05 -9.76
CA LEU A 5 -3.15 -6.46 -9.94
C LEU A 5 -2.11 -6.98 -8.93
N SER A 6 -2.53 -7.38 -7.72
CA SER A 6 -1.61 -7.78 -6.64
C SER A 6 -0.96 -9.16 -6.86
N THR A 7 -1.67 -10.10 -7.48
CA THR A 7 -1.22 -11.50 -7.58
C THR A 7 -0.09 -11.73 -8.57
N GLU A 8 -0.05 -11.00 -9.68
CA GLU A 8 1.03 -11.10 -10.66
C GLU A 8 2.32 -10.44 -10.13
N ASP A 9 2.20 -9.28 -9.50
CA ASP A 9 3.34 -8.56 -8.96
C ASP A 9 3.99 -9.33 -7.80
N ASP A 10 3.22 -9.93 -6.90
CA ASP A 10 3.73 -10.79 -5.82
C ASP A 10 4.47 -12.03 -6.35
N SER A 11 4.04 -12.59 -7.47
CA SER A 11 4.74 -13.71 -8.11
C SER A 11 6.11 -13.29 -8.66
N LYS A 12 6.21 -12.05 -9.15
CA LYS A 12 7.43 -11.46 -9.69
C LYS A 12 8.43 -11.09 -8.60
N LEU A 13 7.93 -10.68 -7.43
CA LEU A 13 8.75 -10.45 -6.24
C LEU A 13 9.46 -11.72 -5.73
N LYS A 14 8.83 -12.88 -5.88
CA LYS A 14 9.44 -14.17 -5.52
C LYS A 14 10.60 -14.58 -6.44
N GLN A 15 10.72 -13.95 -7.61
CA GLN A 15 11.73 -14.24 -8.63
C GLN A 15 12.89 -13.24 -8.66
N LEU A 16 12.90 -12.25 -7.77
CA LEU A 16 14.00 -11.28 -7.69
C LEU A 16 15.34 -11.99 -7.44
N CYS A 17 16.40 -11.50 -8.06
CA CYS A 17 17.74 -12.06 -7.88
C CYS A 17 18.36 -11.81 -6.49
N PHE A 18 17.66 -11.09 -5.61
CA PHE A 18 18.09 -10.76 -4.26
C PHE A 18 17.03 -11.14 -3.22
N ASN A 19 17.49 -11.35 -1.98
CA ASN A 19 16.61 -11.69 -0.88
C ASN A 19 15.99 -10.43 -0.26
N LEU A 20 14.66 -10.33 -0.26
CA LEU A 20 13.92 -9.20 0.27
C LEU A 20 14.13 -9.00 1.78
N THR A 21 14.17 -10.08 2.56
CA THR A 21 14.40 -10.01 4.01
C THR A 21 15.74 -9.39 4.34
N HIS A 22 16.80 -9.68 3.59
CA HIS A 22 18.11 -9.04 3.74
C HIS A 22 18.12 -7.60 3.25
N PHE A 23 17.38 -7.28 2.19
CA PHE A 23 17.29 -5.94 1.62
C PHE A 23 16.58 -4.96 2.57
N GLN A 24 15.59 -5.43 3.33
CA GLN A 24 14.77 -4.62 4.24
C GLN A 24 15.30 -4.53 5.67
N ARG A 25 16.50 -5.07 5.96
CA ARG A 25 17.04 -5.02 7.32
C ARG A 25 17.42 -3.59 7.70
N THR A 26 17.33 -3.28 8.99
CA THR A 26 17.73 -1.98 9.55
C THR A 26 19.24 -1.74 9.48
N ASP A 27 20.04 -2.82 9.45
CA ASP A 27 21.50 -2.81 9.28
C ASP A 27 21.92 -2.98 7.80
N PHE A 28 21.08 -2.54 6.87
CA PHE A 28 21.35 -2.67 5.43
C PHE A 28 22.64 -1.97 5.02
N ASP A 29 23.55 -2.72 4.40
CA ASP A 29 24.78 -2.23 3.82
C ASP A 29 24.77 -2.49 2.31
N SER A 30 24.81 -1.41 1.53
CA SER A 30 24.69 -1.46 0.07
C SER A 30 25.87 -2.19 -0.60
N VAL A 31 27.08 -2.04 -0.06
CA VAL A 31 28.30 -2.66 -0.60
C VAL A 31 28.24 -4.17 -0.39
N ARG A 32 27.92 -4.61 0.84
CA ARG A 32 27.74 -6.02 1.20
C ARG A 32 26.61 -6.65 0.40
N PHE A 33 25.51 -5.93 0.25
CA PHE A 33 24.37 -6.37 -0.56
C PHE A 33 24.77 -6.59 -2.03
N VAL A 34 25.38 -5.60 -2.67
CA VAL A 34 25.80 -5.73 -4.08
C VAL A 34 26.82 -6.85 -4.23
N ASN A 35 27.80 -6.96 -3.35
CA ASN A 35 28.80 -8.04 -3.37
C ASN A 35 28.16 -9.43 -3.24
N PHE A 36 27.13 -9.58 -2.41
CA PHE A 36 26.42 -10.84 -2.27
C PHE A 36 25.54 -11.16 -3.49
N SER A 37 24.77 -10.19 -3.97
CA SER A 37 23.88 -10.32 -5.12
C SER A 37 24.65 -10.60 -6.42
N ARG A 38 25.84 -10.02 -6.57
CA ARG A 38 26.74 -10.26 -7.72
C ARG A 38 27.27 -11.69 -7.83
N LYS A 39 27.18 -12.50 -6.77
CA LYS A 39 27.50 -13.94 -6.82
C LYS A 39 26.44 -14.75 -7.56
N ARG A 40 25.21 -14.22 -7.69
CA ARG A 40 24.03 -14.93 -8.22
C ARG A 40 23.43 -14.28 -9.46
N ALA A 41 23.76 -13.02 -9.73
CA ALA A 41 23.21 -12.27 -10.86
C ALA A 41 24.19 -11.22 -11.40
N THR A 42 23.98 -10.81 -12.64
CA THR A 42 24.71 -9.69 -13.24
C THR A 42 24.25 -8.37 -12.62
N LEU A 43 25.09 -7.33 -12.75
CA LEU A 43 24.71 -6.00 -12.27
C LEU A 43 23.47 -5.46 -13.02
N ALA A 44 23.34 -5.78 -14.31
CA ALA A 44 22.18 -5.40 -15.12
C ALA A 44 20.89 -6.07 -14.62
N GLN A 45 20.95 -7.37 -14.29
CA GLN A 45 19.81 -8.09 -13.71
C GLN A 45 19.45 -7.51 -12.34
N LEU A 46 20.43 -7.29 -11.47
CA LEU A 46 20.21 -6.67 -10.16
C LEU A 46 19.54 -5.30 -10.26
N HIS A 47 20.02 -4.46 -11.19
CA HIS A 47 19.42 -3.16 -11.44
C HIS A 47 17.97 -3.28 -11.95
N SER A 48 17.70 -4.19 -12.89
CA SER A 48 16.35 -4.45 -13.38
C SER A 48 15.40 -4.89 -12.26
N ASP A 49 15.84 -5.82 -11.42
CA ASP A 49 15.03 -6.36 -10.31
C ASP A 49 14.77 -5.30 -9.23
N LEU A 50 15.74 -4.43 -8.94
CA LEU A 50 15.53 -3.28 -8.05
C LEU A 50 14.51 -2.29 -8.63
N ARG A 51 14.48 -2.09 -9.95
CA ARG A 51 13.47 -1.25 -10.62
C ARG A 51 12.08 -1.86 -10.56
N ILE A 52 11.97 -3.19 -10.68
CA ILE A 52 10.71 -3.91 -10.47
C ILE A 52 10.23 -3.70 -9.03
N TYR A 53 11.10 -3.91 -8.05
CA TYR A 53 10.75 -3.76 -6.64
C TYR A 53 10.35 -2.32 -6.28
N LEU A 54 11.02 -1.31 -6.84
CA LEU A 54 10.64 0.09 -6.65
C LEU A 54 9.23 0.39 -7.16
N ARG A 55 8.89 -0.12 -8.36
CA ARG A 55 7.54 0.07 -8.93
C ARG A 55 6.47 -0.62 -8.09
N TYR A 56 6.77 -1.82 -7.60
CA TYR A 56 5.89 -2.51 -6.66
C TYR A 56 5.62 -1.65 -5.43
N LEU A 57 6.67 -1.14 -4.76
CA LEU A 57 6.51 -0.29 -3.60
C LEU A 57 5.67 0.96 -3.89
N GLN A 58 5.89 1.61 -5.04
CA GLN A 58 5.10 2.76 -5.46
C GLN A 58 3.62 2.43 -5.61
N ASN A 59 3.29 1.28 -6.23
CA ASN A 59 1.91 0.83 -6.38
C ASN A 59 1.28 0.47 -5.04
N SER A 60 1.97 -0.31 -4.20
CA SER A 60 1.48 -0.68 -2.86
C SER A 60 1.22 0.53 -1.97
N MET A 61 2.04 1.60 -2.08
CA MET A 61 1.78 2.85 -1.37
C MET A 61 0.49 3.54 -1.84
N ILE A 62 0.22 3.54 -3.15
CA ILE A 62 -1.02 4.10 -3.70
C ILE A 62 -2.22 3.29 -3.22
N GLU A 63 -2.13 1.97 -3.23
CA GLU A 63 -3.19 1.08 -2.73
C GLU A 63 -3.49 1.35 -1.26
N LEU A 64 -2.47 1.42 -0.40
CA LEU A 64 -2.64 1.73 1.02
C LEU A 64 -3.35 3.08 1.24
N ILE A 65 -2.98 4.11 0.47
CA ILE A 65 -3.64 5.42 0.55
C ILE A 65 -5.10 5.34 0.09
N ASN A 66 -5.38 4.59 -1.00
CA ASN A 66 -6.73 4.45 -1.51
C ASN A 66 -7.62 3.68 -0.53
N ASP A 67 -7.09 2.65 0.11
CA ASP A 67 -7.78 1.86 1.13
C ASP A 67 -8.10 2.74 2.36
N ASP A 68 -7.11 3.48 2.87
CA ASP A 68 -7.30 4.43 3.96
C ASP A 68 -8.33 5.53 3.60
N TYR A 69 -8.31 5.99 2.35
CA TYR A 69 -9.28 6.98 1.86
C TYR A 69 -10.70 6.42 1.79
N ALA A 70 -10.86 5.17 1.34
CA ALA A 70 -12.16 4.51 1.32
C ALA A 70 -12.75 4.39 2.73
N ASP A 71 -11.93 4.00 3.71
CA ASP A 71 -12.33 3.93 5.12
C ASP A 71 -12.70 5.31 5.69
N PHE A 72 -11.92 6.34 5.36
CA PHE A 72 -12.24 7.72 5.76
C PHE A 72 -13.60 8.18 5.17
N VAL A 73 -13.84 7.93 3.88
CA VAL A 73 -15.11 8.28 3.23
C VAL A 73 -16.28 7.54 3.88
N ASN A 74 -16.12 6.23 4.15
CA ASN A 74 -17.13 5.43 4.83
C ASN A 74 -17.47 6.01 6.22
N LEU A 75 -16.46 6.32 7.03
CA LEU A 75 -16.65 6.90 8.36
C LEU A 75 -17.31 8.29 8.29
N SER A 76 -16.85 9.15 7.36
CA SER A 76 -17.39 10.50 7.20
C SER A 76 -18.85 10.51 6.74
N SER A 77 -19.24 9.59 5.84
CA SER A 77 -20.63 9.43 5.41
C SER A 77 -21.53 8.94 6.55
N GLY A 78 -21.03 8.00 7.37
CA GLY A 78 -21.74 7.54 8.57
C GLY A 78 -21.97 8.65 9.59
N LEU A 79 -20.98 9.51 9.81
CA LEU A 79 -21.10 10.67 10.69
C LEU A 79 -22.09 11.71 10.15
N ALA A 80 -22.08 11.98 8.84
CA ALA A 80 -23.05 12.88 8.21
C ALA A 80 -24.49 12.37 8.37
N ALA A 81 -24.72 11.08 8.13
CA ALA A 81 -26.05 10.47 8.31
C ALA A 81 -26.55 10.52 9.76
N LEU A 82 -25.64 10.36 10.74
CA LEU A 82 -25.98 10.53 12.15
C LEU A 82 -26.36 11.98 12.45
N ARG A 83 -25.60 12.96 11.95
CA ARG A 83 -25.91 14.38 12.10
C ARG A 83 -27.30 14.71 11.54
N ASP A 84 -27.60 14.26 10.32
CA ASP A 84 -28.90 14.49 9.70
C ASP A 84 -30.04 13.89 10.53
N SER A 85 -29.81 12.72 11.13
CA SER A 85 -30.78 12.07 12.02
C SER A 85 -31.02 12.88 13.31
N VAL A 86 -29.96 13.42 13.91
CA VAL A 86 -30.06 14.30 15.09
C VAL A 86 -30.78 15.60 14.77
N ASP A 87 -30.46 16.24 13.65
CA ASP A 87 -31.10 17.47 13.20
C ASP A 87 -32.60 17.24 12.93
N LYS A 88 -32.97 16.10 12.37
CA LYS A 88 -34.38 15.71 12.17
C LYS A 88 -35.13 15.57 13.49
N VAL A 89 -34.55 14.91 14.49
CA VAL A 89 -35.16 14.78 15.83
C VAL A 89 -35.32 16.14 16.49
N LYS A 90 -34.29 16.99 16.44
CA LYS A 90 -34.34 18.36 16.98
C LYS A 90 -35.47 19.18 16.36
N ASN A 91 -35.59 19.14 15.03
CA ASN A 91 -36.63 19.85 14.31
C ASN A 91 -38.03 19.37 14.71
N ASN A 92 -38.23 18.05 14.85
CA ASN A 92 -39.51 17.50 15.31
C ASN A 92 -39.90 17.97 16.71
N ILE A 93 -38.94 18.09 17.63
CA ILE A 93 -39.19 18.61 18.99
C ILE A 93 -39.56 20.09 18.95
N GLN A 94 -38.91 20.88 18.09
CA GLN A 94 -39.13 22.32 17.99
C GLN A 94 -40.48 22.68 17.36
N VAL A 95 -41.07 21.79 16.56
CA VAL A 95 -42.42 21.98 15.96
C VAL A 95 -43.55 21.66 16.97
N CYS A 96 -43.23 21.01 18.10
CA CYS A 96 -44.20 20.64 19.13
C CYS A 96 -44.42 21.70 20.24
N PHE A 97 -43.78 22.87 20.15
CA PHE A 97 -43.94 24.01 21.07
C PHE A 97 -44.13 25.30 20.27
#